data_AF-A0AAU3UGP2-F1
#
_entry.id   AF-A0AAU3UGP2-F1
#
_cell.length_a   1.000
_cell.length_b   1.000
_cell.length_c   1.000
_cell.angle_alpha   90.00
_cell.angle_beta   90.00
_cell.angle_gamma   90.00
#
_symmetry.space_group_name_H-M   'P 1'
#
loop_
_entity.id
_entity.type
_entity.pdbx_description
1 polymer ?
#
loop_
_entity_poly.entity_id
_entity_poly.type
_entity_poly.pdbx_seq_one_letter_code
_entity_poly.pdbx_strand_id
1 'polypeptide(L)'
;MRYEPWLQTCSTGLAPLQRSILDEEAETRLIRTWQPDVMIGLLQTEPYARAILGACIDVLGIENDLDDVVATRMRRQAVLDQDGHEFRFLIGEWVMRRTVGTHRIMVDQLAHLIDLMDNPRISFGIVPLDADFRAPAAGFVIHDDTEASAEAVGGEIIVNDPDGIALHARTFEILAGQAVYEDDAKRLIETAVAEHQSR
;
A
#
# COMPACT_ATOMS: atom_id res chain seq x y z
N MET A 1 5.38 20.48 -6.29
CA MET A 1 5.62 19.15 -6.91
C MET A 1 7.11 18.91 -7.14
N ARG A 2 7.61 17.72 -6.79
CA ARG A 2 8.98 17.22 -7.00
C ARG A 2 8.91 15.83 -7.62
N TYR A 3 9.88 15.47 -8.45
CA TYR A 3 10.01 14.13 -9.02
C TYR A 3 11.30 13.48 -8.55
N GLU A 4 11.22 12.26 -8.03
CA GLU A 4 12.35 11.52 -7.50
C GLU A 4 12.57 10.23 -8.31
N PRO A 5 13.58 10.19 -9.19
CA PRO A 5 13.82 9.04 -10.06
C PRO A 5 14.27 7.80 -9.29
N TRP A 6 13.65 6.64 -9.52
CA TRP A 6 13.98 5.41 -8.79
C TRP A 6 15.43 4.98 -8.93
N LEU A 7 16.01 5.09 -10.13
CA LEU A 7 17.41 4.73 -10.37
C LEU A 7 18.40 5.61 -9.59
N GLN A 8 17.99 6.83 -9.22
CA GLN A 8 18.79 7.71 -8.39
C GLN A 8 18.51 7.45 -6.90
N THR A 9 17.24 7.46 -6.49
CA THR A 9 16.79 7.28 -5.11
C THR A 9 17.20 5.93 -4.54
N CYS A 10 17.14 4.87 -5.34
CA CYS A 10 17.45 3.49 -4.94
C CYS A 10 18.84 3.02 -5.41
N SER A 11 19.73 3.95 -5.77
CA SER A 11 21.08 3.63 -6.28
C SER A 11 21.96 2.84 -5.31
N THR A 12 21.60 2.82 -4.02
CA THR A 12 22.30 2.10 -2.93
C THR A 12 21.39 1.04 -2.28
N GLY A 13 20.40 0.54 -3.02
CA GLY A 13 19.39 -0.39 -2.53
C GLY A 13 18.06 0.28 -2.17
N LEU A 14 17.08 -0.52 -1.76
CA LEU A 14 15.73 -0.06 -1.40
C LEU A 14 15.58 0.29 0.09
N ALA A 15 16.42 -0.26 0.97
CA ALA A 15 16.35 -0.04 2.40
C ALA A 15 16.47 1.43 2.82
N PRO A 16 17.33 2.28 2.20
CA PRO A 16 17.35 3.72 2.49
C PRO A 16 16.01 4.40 2.26
N LEU A 17 15.34 4.11 1.14
CA LEU A 17 14.01 4.63 0.84
C LEU A 17 12.98 4.18 1.89
N GLN A 18 13.00 2.89 2.25
CA GLN A 18 12.09 2.37 3.28
C GLN A 18 12.31 2.99 4.67
N ARG A 19 13.54 3.39 5.01
CA ARG A 19 13.83 4.14 6.24
C ARG A 19 13.26 5.55 6.20
N SER A 20 13.40 6.24 5.06
CA SER A 20 12.80 7.57 4.88
C SER A 20 11.27 7.53 5.05
N ILE A 21 10.62 6.52 4.47
CA ILE A 21 9.17 6.33 4.61
C ILE A 21 8.80 6.03 6.07
N LEU A 22 9.60 5.21 6.78
CA LEU A 22 9.38 4.93 8.20
C LEU A 22 9.39 6.22 9.04
N ASP A 23 10.38 7.09 8.81
CA ASP A 23 10.51 8.36 9.53
C ASP A 23 9.31 9.29 9.22
N GLU A 24 8.85 9.33 7.98
CA GLU A 24 7.67 10.11 7.58
C GLU A 24 6.37 9.58 8.18
N GLU A 25 6.17 8.25 8.17
CA GLU A 25 5.01 7.59 8.77
C GLU A 25 4.92 7.88 10.28
N ALA A 26 6.06 7.91 10.97
CA ALA A 26 6.13 8.20 12.41
C ALA A 26 5.71 9.63 12.76
N GLU A 27 5.86 10.59 11.85
CA GLU A 27 5.48 12.00 12.06
C GLU A 27 4.08 12.33 11.50
N THR A 28 3.44 11.39 10.79
CA THR A 28 2.15 11.62 10.12
C THR A 28 0.97 11.19 10.99
N ARG A 29 0.00 12.07 11.21
CA ARG A 29 -1.19 11.74 12.03
C ARG A 29 -2.24 10.95 11.28
N LEU A 30 -2.51 11.28 10.02
CA LEU A 30 -3.48 10.63 9.15
C LEU A 30 -2.81 10.19 7.85
N ILE A 31 -2.80 8.89 7.60
CA ILE A 31 -2.31 8.31 6.34
C ILE A 31 -3.49 7.79 5.53
N ARG A 32 -3.66 8.32 4.32
CA ARG A 32 -4.66 7.83 3.35
C ARG A 32 -3.94 7.19 2.19
N THR A 33 -4.25 5.95 1.84
CA THR A 33 -3.55 5.23 0.77
C THR A 33 -4.53 4.57 -0.17
N TRP A 34 -4.32 4.76 -1.47
CA TRP A 34 -4.96 4.00 -2.54
C TRP A 34 -3.91 3.11 -3.23
N GLN A 35 -4.19 1.82 -3.33
CA GLN A 35 -3.36 0.88 -4.09
C GLN A 35 -4.20 0.01 -5.04
N PRO A 36 -4.10 0.23 -6.37
CA PRO A 36 -4.88 -0.54 -7.34
C PRO A 36 -4.30 -1.93 -7.63
N ASP A 37 -3.00 -2.14 -7.44
CA ASP A 37 -2.27 -3.29 -8.03
C ASP A 37 -1.52 -4.19 -7.04
N VAL A 38 -1.13 -3.68 -5.86
CA VAL A 38 -0.37 -4.43 -4.85
C VAL A 38 -0.88 -4.12 -3.44
N MET A 39 -0.62 -5.03 -2.49
CA MET A 39 -1.00 -4.81 -1.10
C MET A 39 -0.20 -3.63 -0.52
N ILE A 40 -0.86 -2.76 0.24
CA ILE A 40 -0.23 -1.61 0.91
C ILE A 40 0.91 -2.11 1.82
N GLY A 41 2.08 -1.47 1.75
CA GLY A 41 3.29 -1.93 2.44
C GLY A 41 3.13 -2.18 3.94
N LEU A 42 2.34 -1.36 4.63
CA LEU A 42 2.02 -1.49 6.05
C LEU A 42 1.17 -2.73 6.37
N LEU A 43 0.47 -3.29 5.39
CA LEU A 43 -0.42 -4.44 5.57
C LEU A 43 0.23 -5.76 5.14
N GLN A 44 1.50 -5.75 4.72
CA GLN A 44 2.15 -6.92 4.11
C GLN A 44 2.72 -7.90 5.14
N THR A 45 2.54 -9.18 4.95
CA THR A 45 3.32 -10.21 5.64
C THR A 45 4.76 -10.23 5.10
N GLU A 46 5.71 -10.71 5.90
CA GLU A 46 7.12 -10.81 5.48
C GLU A 46 7.31 -11.57 4.15
N PRO A 47 6.67 -12.75 3.94
CA PRO A 47 6.82 -13.46 2.67
C PRO A 47 6.27 -12.69 1.46
N TYR A 48 5.18 -11.94 1.63
CA TYR A 48 4.63 -11.08 0.57
C TYR A 48 5.57 -9.91 0.28
N ALA A 49 6.05 -9.22 1.32
CA ALA A 49 6.98 -8.12 1.19
C ALA A 49 8.26 -8.55 0.46
N ARG A 50 8.83 -9.71 0.83
CA ARG A 50 10.00 -10.27 0.18
C ARG A 50 9.77 -10.54 -1.32
N ALA A 51 8.60 -11.06 -1.69
CA ALA A 51 8.28 -11.31 -3.09
C ALA A 51 8.17 -10.03 -3.92
N ILE A 52 7.49 -8.99 -3.42
CA ILE A 52 7.39 -7.70 -4.12
C ILE A 52 8.74 -7.00 -4.19
N LEU A 53 9.45 -6.88 -3.06
CA LEU A 53 10.73 -6.15 -3.00
C LEU A 53 11.80 -6.82 -3.86
N GLY A 54 11.82 -8.16 -3.91
CA GLY A 54 12.69 -8.90 -4.84
C GLY A 54 12.39 -8.55 -6.30
N ALA A 55 11.11 -8.52 -6.70
CA ALA A 55 10.72 -8.13 -8.05
C ALA A 55 11.10 -6.67 -8.37
N CYS A 56 10.97 -5.75 -7.41
CA CYS A 56 11.40 -4.35 -7.59
C CYS A 56 12.92 -4.24 -7.80
N ILE A 57 13.73 -4.97 -7.00
CA ILE A 57 15.19 -5.01 -7.16
C ILE A 57 15.56 -5.52 -8.55
N ASP A 58 14.94 -6.61 -9.01
CA ASP A 58 15.18 -7.20 -10.33
C ASP A 58 14.85 -6.22 -11.47
N VAL A 59 13.73 -5.50 -11.37
CA VAL A 59 13.30 -4.50 -12.37
C VAL A 59 14.25 -3.30 -12.40
N LEU A 60 14.69 -2.82 -11.24
CA LEU A 60 15.56 -1.65 -11.13
C LEU A 60 17.02 -1.96 -11.46
N GLY A 61 17.45 -3.23 -11.34
CA GLY A 61 18.84 -3.63 -11.59
C GLY A 61 19.83 -3.00 -10.60
N ILE A 62 19.38 -2.78 -9.36
CA ILE A 62 20.13 -2.11 -8.28
C ILE A 62 20.81 -3.12 -7.35
N GLU A 63 21.55 -2.61 -6.37
CA GLU A 63 22.15 -3.42 -5.31
C GLU A 63 21.07 -4.25 -4.58
N ASN A 64 21.37 -5.53 -4.39
CA ASN A 64 20.46 -6.45 -3.71
C ASN A 64 20.65 -6.35 -2.20
N ASP A 65 19.79 -5.55 -1.57
CA ASP A 65 19.68 -5.39 -0.12
C ASP A 65 18.40 -6.03 0.43
N LEU A 66 17.92 -7.12 -0.21
CA LEU A 66 16.60 -7.70 0.03
C LEU A 66 16.30 -7.99 1.52
N ASP A 67 17.26 -8.56 2.25
CA ASP A 67 17.06 -8.86 3.67
C ASP A 67 16.89 -7.60 4.52
N ASP A 68 17.69 -6.57 4.25
CA ASP A 68 17.65 -5.29 4.98
C ASP A 68 16.37 -4.49 4.65
N VAL A 69 15.97 -4.46 3.38
CA VAL A 69 14.74 -3.78 2.96
C VAL A 69 13.50 -4.49 3.49
N VAL A 70 13.47 -5.83 3.51
CA VAL A 70 12.37 -6.60 4.12
C VAL A 70 12.28 -6.34 5.62
N ALA A 71 13.42 -6.39 6.33
CA ALA A 71 13.45 -6.07 7.76
C ALA A 71 12.98 -4.63 8.05
N THR A 72 13.29 -3.69 7.16
CA THR A 72 12.82 -2.30 7.27
C THR A 72 11.33 -2.19 6.99
N ARG A 73 10.82 -2.88 5.96
CA ARG A 73 9.38 -2.95 5.63
C ARG A 73 8.56 -3.49 6.80
N MET A 74 9.05 -4.52 7.50
CA MET A 74 8.35 -5.07 8.67
C MET A 74 8.39 -4.12 9.87
N ARG A 75 9.52 -3.42 10.10
CA ARG A 75 9.62 -2.42 11.18
C ARG A 75 8.64 -1.26 11.03
N ARG A 76 8.32 -0.85 9.79
CA ARG A 76 7.33 0.21 9.52
C ARG A 76 5.96 -0.09 10.14
N GLN A 77 5.55 -1.35 10.22
CA GLN A 77 4.22 -1.73 10.72
C GLN A 77 3.99 -1.39 12.18
N ALA A 78 5.05 -1.16 12.97
CA ALA A 78 4.93 -0.74 14.35
C ALA A 78 4.11 0.57 14.52
N VAL A 79 3.99 1.38 13.47
CA VAL A 79 3.15 2.60 13.49
C VAL A 79 1.65 2.30 13.58
N LEU A 80 1.20 1.13 13.10
CA LEU A 80 -0.21 0.71 13.18
C LEU A 80 -0.71 0.52 14.63
N ASP A 81 0.24 0.31 15.55
CA ASP A 81 -0.01 0.10 16.98
C ASP A 81 0.25 1.34 17.84
N GLN A 82 0.74 2.43 17.24
CA GLN A 82 1.03 3.67 17.96
C GLN A 82 -0.20 4.56 18.08
N ASP A 83 -0.38 5.14 19.27
CA ASP A 83 -1.42 6.12 19.51
C ASP A 83 -1.17 7.39 18.70
N GLY A 84 -2.25 8.07 18.33
CA GLY A 84 -2.17 9.33 17.59
C GLY A 84 -2.23 9.18 16.07
N HIS A 85 -2.10 7.97 15.53
CA HIS A 85 -2.20 7.69 14.09
C HIS A 85 -3.58 7.18 13.69
N GLU A 86 -4.07 7.62 12.53
CA GLU A 86 -5.27 7.13 11.84
C GLU A 86 -4.89 6.70 10.41
N PHE A 87 -5.43 5.58 9.96
CA PHE A 87 -5.14 5.02 8.65
C PHE A 87 -6.42 4.80 7.86
N ARG A 88 -6.44 5.24 6.60
CA ARG A 88 -7.52 4.92 5.66
C ARG A 88 -6.92 4.28 4.43
N PHE A 89 -7.15 2.99 4.31
CA PHE A 89 -6.56 2.15 3.30
C PHE A 89 -7.63 1.71 2.32
N LEU A 90 -7.40 1.99 1.04
CA LEU A 90 -8.22 1.53 -0.05
C LEU A 90 -7.37 0.68 -0.99
N ILE A 91 -7.88 -0.49 -1.33
CA ILE A 91 -7.29 -1.32 -2.38
C ILE A 91 -8.30 -1.62 -3.48
N GLY A 92 -7.82 -1.86 -4.69
CA GLY A 92 -8.64 -2.53 -5.71
C GLY A 92 -8.79 -4.01 -5.38
N GLU A 93 -9.96 -4.61 -5.64
CA GLU A 93 -10.18 -6.05 -5.40
C GLU A 93 -9.16 -6.93 -6.14
N TRP A 94 -8.63 -6.47 -7.28
CA TRP A 94 -7.61 -7.17 -8.06
C TRP A 94 -6.33 -7.48 -7.25
N VAL A 95 -5.98 -6.64 -6.27
CA VAL A 95 -4.83 -6.83 -5.37
C VAL A 95 -4.87 -8.18 -4.66
N MET A 96 -6.07 -8.67 -4.32
CA MET A 96 -6.26 -9.92 -3.61
C MET A 96 -6.27 -11.14 -4.55
N ARG A 97 -6.44 -10.94 -5.85
CA ARG A 97 -6.56 -12.01 -6.86
C ARG A 97 -5.26 -12.26 -7.62
N ARG A 98 -4.46 -11.21 -7.82
CA ARG A 98 -3.14 -11.32 -8.45
C ARG A 98 -2.18 -12.04 -7.52
N THR A 99 -1.59 -13.13 -7.99
CA THR A 99 -0.65 -13.91 -7.17
C THR A 99 0.68 -13.18 -7.03
N VAL A 100 1.09 -12.97 -5.78
CA VAL A 100 2.41 -12.47 -5.40
C VAL A 100 3.14 -13.57 -4.64
N GLY A 101 4.33 -13.94 -5.10
CA GLY A 101 5.04 -15.11 -4.59
C GLY A 101 4.30 -16.40 -4.97
N THR A 102 3.56 -16.99 -4.02
CA THR A 102 2.82 -18.24 -4.23
C THR A 102 1.38 -18.14 -3.72
N HIS A 103 0.49 -19.03 -4.16
CA HIS A 103 -0.88 -19.11 -3.62
C HIS A 103 -0.92 -19.22 -2.09
N ARG A 104 -0.01 -19.99 -1.49
CA ARG A 104 0.12 -20.06 -0.01
C ARG A 104 0.44 -18.71 0.64
N ILE A 105 1.40 -17.95 0.11
CA ILE A 105 1.75 -16.61 0.60
C ILE A 105 0.54 -15.68 0.51
N MET A 106 -0.25 -15.77 -0.56
CA MET A 106 -1.48 -14.99 -0.69
C MET A 106 -2.53 -15.37 0.34
N VAL A 107 -2.73 -16.66 0.62
CA VAL A 107 -3.63 -17.11 1.69
C VAL A 107 -3.21 -16.54 3.04
N ASP A 108 -1.93 -16.65 3.39
CA ASP A 108 -1.39 -16.13 4.65
C ASP A 108 -1.51 -14.60 4.72
N GLN A 109 -1.25 -13.91 3.61
CA GLN A 109 -1.40 -12.46 3.48
C GLN A 109 -2.84 -11.98 3.69
N LEU A 110 -3.81 -12.67 3.09
CA LEU A 110 -5.22 -12.31 3.19
C LEU A 110 -5.80 -12.66 4.56
N ALA A 111 -5.34 -13.75 5.19
CA ALA A 111 -5.70 -14.05 6.58
C ALA A 111 -5.18 -12.96 7.53
N HIS A 112 -3.92 -12.54 7.37
CA HIS A 112 -3.34 -11.43 8.15
C HIS A 112 -4.12 -10.12 7.98
N LEU A 113 -4.61 -9.85 6.76
CA LEU A 113 -5.43 -8.66 6.49
C LEU A 113 -6.74 -8.68 7.30
N ILE A 114 -7.39 -9.84 7.43
CA ILE A 114 -8.60 -9.99 8.27
C ILE A 114 -8.29 -9.65 9.73
N ASP A 115 -7.15 -10.11 10.26
CA ASP A 115 -6.75 -9.80 11.65
C ASP A 115 -6.53 -8.29 11.87
N LEU A 116 -6.00 -7.59 10.86
CA LEU A 116 -5.78 -6.13 10.93
C LEU A 116 -7.07 -5.30 10.87
N MET A 117 -8.15 -5.84 10.31
CA MET A 117 -9.44 -5.13 10.20
C MET A 117 -10.10 -4.86 11.55
N ASP A 118 -9.70 -5.58 12.62
CA ASP A 118 -10.19 -5.34 13.98
C ASP A 118 -9.50 -4.14 14.67
N ASN A 119 -8.46 -3.55 14.04
CA ASN A 119 -7.77 -2.39 14.59
C ASN A 119 -8.62 -1.10 14.43
N PRO A 120 -9.04 -0.45 15.52
CA PRO A 120 -9.93 0.72 15.46
C PRO A 120 -9.27 1.96 14.83
N ARG A 121 -7.95 1.97 14.65
CA ARG A 121 -7.22 3.05 13.95
C ARG A 121 -7.22 2.88 12.43
N ILE A 122 -7.67 1.72 11.92
CA ILE A 122 -7.64 1.39 10.50
C ILE A 122 -9.07 1.39 9.95
N SER A 123 -9.32 2.26 8.98
CA SER A 123 -10.43 2.12 8.04
C SER A 123 -9.93 1.43 6.78
N PHE A 124 -10.42 0.23 6.50
CA PHE A 124 -10.00 -0.55 5.35
C PHE A 124 -11.17 -0.80 4.40
N GLY A 125 -11.03 -0.36 3.15
CA GLY A 125 -12.02 -0.51 2.09
C GLY A 125 -11.46 -1.21 0.86
N ILE A 126 -12.32 -1.95 0.17
CA ILE A 126 -12.01 -2.62 -1.10
C ILE A 126 -12.91 -2.05 -2.18
N VAL A 127 -12.34 -1.54 -3.27
CA VAL A 127 -13.09 -1.16 -4.47
C VAL A 127 -13.36 -2.42 -5.30
N PRO A 128 -14.63 -2.87 -5.42
CA PRO A 128 -14.97 -4.10 -6.13
C PRO A 128 -14.66 -4.05 -7.63
N LEU A 129 -14.47 -5.22 -8.26
CA LEU A 129 -14.23 -5.32 -9.70
C LEU A 129 -15.39 -4.80 -10.58
N ASP A 130 -16.61 -4.83 -10.07
CA ASP A 130 -17.83 -4.38 -10.75
C ASP A 130 -18.22 -2.93 -10.42
N ALA A 131 -17.39 -2.21 -9.66
CA ALA A 131 -17.59 -0.79 -9.40
C ALA A 131 -17.46 0.04 -10.69
N ASP A 132 -18.32 1.07 -10.83
CA ASP A 132 -18.24 2.01 -11.94
C ASP A 132 -16.86 2.67 -12.06
N PHE A 133 -16.39 2.99 -13.25
CA PHE A 133 -15.19 3.82 -13.38
C PHE A 133 -15.51 5.29 -13.05
N ARG A 134 -14.94 5.84 -11.97
CA ARG A 134 -15.21 7.24 -11.53
C ARG A 134 -13.99 8.14 -11.49
N ALA A 135 -12.79 7.61 -11.26
CA ALA A 135 -11.56 8.39 -11.24
C ALA A 135 -10.36 7.56 -11.75
N PRO A 136 -9.55 8.09 -12.68
CA PRO A 136 -8.24 7.50 -12.96
C PRO A 136 -7.29 7.81 -11.80
N ALA A 137 -6.67 6.78 -11.22
CA ALA A 137 -5.69 6.95 -10.17
C ALA A 137 -4.63 5.84 -10.23
N ALA A 138 -3.36 6.25 -10.34
CA ALA A 138 -2.23 5.38 -9.95
C ALA A 138 -2.26 5.17 -8.43
N GLY A 139 -1.40 4.27 -7.91
CA GLY A 139 -1.21 4.17 -6.46
C GLY A 139 -0.70 5.49 -5.88
N PHE A 140 -1.29 5.94 -4.78
CA PHE A 140 -0.88 7.16 -4.09
C PHE A 140 -1.09 7.07 -2.58
N VAL A 141 -0.34 7.88 -1.85
CA VAL A 141 -0.50 8.11 -0.41
C VAL A 141 -0.63 9.60 -0.12
N ILE A 142 -1.41 9.95 0.89
CA ILE A 142 -1.54 11.31 1.42
C ILE A 142 -1.15 11.26 2.89
N HIS A 143 -0.19 12.10 3.26
CA HIS A 143 0.27 12.31 4.62
C HIS A 143 -0.36 13.60 5.15
N ASP A 144 -1.25 13.45 6.13
CA ASP A 144 -2.11 14.52 6.65
C ASP A 144 -2.77 15.27 5.48
N ASP A 145 -2.76 16.61 5.49
CA ASP A 145 -3.11 17.46 4.34
C ASP A 145 -1.91 18.30 3.90
N THR A 146 -0.70 17.76 4.06
CA THR A 146 0.58 18.49 3.85
C THR A 146 1.38 17.95 2.67
N GLU A 147 1.28 16.66 2.38
CA GLU A 147 2.02 16.01 1.30
C GLU A 147 1.19 14.85 0.72
N ALA A 148 1.30 14.65 -0.58
CA ALA A 148 0.85 13.44 -1.26
C ALA A 148 1.95 12.93 -2.18
N SER A 149 2.06 11.62 -2.34
CA SER A 149 2.97 11.01 -3.30
C SER A 149 2.26 9.98 -4.16
N ALA A 150 2.68 9.88 -5.42
CA ALA A 150 2.15 8.93 -6.38
C ALA A 150 3.27 8.23 -7.12
N GLU A 151 3.17 6.90 -7.19
CA GLU A 151 4.17 6.06 -7.83
C GLU A 151 4.00 6.10 -9.35
N ALA A 152 5.07 6.45 -10.05
CA ALA A 152 5.21 6.28 -11.49
C ALA A 152 6.29 5.24 -11.80
N VAL A 153 6.26 4.66 -13.01
CA VAL A 153 7.23 3.64 -13.43
C VAL A 153 8.69 4.08 -13.26
N GLY A 154 8.98 5.38 -13.47
CA GLY A 154 10.35 5.90 -13.40
C GLY A 154 10.74 6.53 -12.06
N GLY A 155 9.79 6.85 -11.18
CA GLY A 155 10.05 7.59 -9.95
C GLY A 155 8.81 7.90 -9.13
N GLU A 156 9.01 8.48 -7.95
CA GLU A 156 7.94 9.05 -7.10
C GLU A 156 7.62 10.46 -7.58
N ILE A 157 6.33 10.81 -7.66
CA ILE A 157 5.89 12.20 -7.79
C ILE A 157 5.40 12.66 -6.43
N ILE A 158 6.07 13.66 -5.86
CA ILE A 158 5.76 14.24 -4.54
C ILE A 158 5.06 15.58 -4.72
N VAL A 159 3.96 15.80 -4.02
CA VAL A 159 3.00 16.89 -4.21
C VAL A 159 2.68 17.57 -2.87
N ASN A 160 3.13 18.82 -2.74
CA ASN A 160 3.01 19.59 -1.49
C ASN A 160 2.27 20.93 -1.73
N ASP A 161 1.80 21.17 -2.95
CA ASP A 161 0.96 22.33 -3.25
C ASP A 161 -0.51 22.04 -2.88
N PRO A 162 -1.24 23.02 -2.30
CA PRO A 162 -2.59 22.79 -1.80
C PRO A 162 -3.58 22.26 -2.83
N ASP A 163 -3.50 22.71 -4.09
CA ASP A 163 -4.40 22.28 -5.16
C ASP A 163 -4.17 20.82 -5.54
N GLY A 164 -2.90 20.41 -5.61
CA GLY A 164 -2.49 19.02 -5.85
C GLY A 164 -2.93 18.10 -4.71
N ILE A 165 -2.71 18.48 -3.45
CA ILE A 165 -3.15 17.70 -2.28
C ILE A 165 -4.68 17.58 -2.28
N ALA A 166 -5.40 18.68 -2.51
CA ALA A 166 -6.86 18.69 -2.57
C ALA A 166 -7.39 17.82 -3.72
N LEU A 167 -6.66 17.70 -4.84
CA LEU A 167 -7.03 16.79 -5.92
C LEU A 167 -6.86 15.32 -5.50
N HIS A 168 -5.77 14.95 -4.83
CA HIS A 168 -5.58 13.60 -4.30
C HIS A 168 -6.67 13.25 -3.28
N ALA A 169 -6.96 14.17 -2.35
CA ALA A 169 -8.02 13.98 -1.36
C ALA A 169 -9.39 13.77 -2.01
N ARG A 170 -9.77 14.60 -3.00
CA ARG A 170 -11.03 14.40 -3.74
C ARG A 170 -11.08 13.05 -4.46
N THR A 171 -9.98 12.65 -5.09
CA THR A 171 -9.88 11.34 -5.75
C THR A 171 -10.04 10.20 -4.76
N PHE A 172 -9.38 10.30 -3.59
CA PHE A 172 -9.51 9.33 -2.51
C PHE A 172 -10.96 9.21 -2.04
N GLU A 173 -11.66 10.32 -1.80
CA GLU A 173 -13.06 10.30 -1.35
C GLU A 173 -14.01 9.72 -2.43
N ILE A 174 -13.74 9.97 -3.71
CA ILE A 174 -14.49 9.33 -4.81
C ILE A 174 -14.33 7.81 -4.73
N LEU A 175 -13.10 7.31 -4.62
CA LEU A 175 -12.81 5.88 -4.53
C LEU A 175 -13.36 5.26 -3.23
N ALA A 176 -13.27 5.99 -2.11
CA ALA A 176 -13.81 5.58 -0.82
C ALA A 176 -15.33 5.38 -0.89
N GLY A 177 -16.03 6.24 -1.63
CA GLY A 177 -17.47 6.11 -1.87
C GLY A 177 -17.87 4.92 -2.75
N GLN A 178 -16.91 4.26 -3.41
CA GLN A 178 -17.14 3.04 -4.20
C GLN A 178 -16.70 1.77 -3.47
N ALA A 179 -15.93 1.93 -2.41
CA ALA A 179 -15.40 0.80 -1.66
C ALA A 179 -16.49 0.16 -0.77
N VAL A 180 -16.34 -1.13 -0.56
CA VAL A 180 -17.04 -1.87 0.50
C VAL A 180 -16.14 -1.98 1.73
N TYR A 181 -16.76 -2.06 2.90
CA TYR A 181 -16.08 -2.06 4.21
C TYR A 181 -16.61 -3.19 5.10
N GLU A 182 -15.96 -3.41 6.24
CA GLU A 182 -16.42 -4.32 7.31
C GLU A 182 -16.76 -5.72 6.77
N ASP A 183 -17.96 -6.22 7.05
CA ASP A 183 -18.43 -7.55 6.66
C ASP A 183 -18.41 -7.77 5.14
N ASP A 184 -18.66 -6.73 4.35
CA ASP A 184 -18.67 -6.83 2.89
C ASP A 184 -17.25 -6.97 2.34
N ALA A 185 -16.31 -6.20 2.90
CA ALA A 185 -14.89 -6.35 2.61
C ALA A 185 -14.37 -7.72 3.04
N LYS A 186 -14.74 -8.19 4.23
CA LYS A 186 -14.36 -9.50 4.75
C LYS A 186 -14.81 -10.64 3.84
N ARG A 187 -16.04 -10.59 3.32
CA ARG A 187 -16.54 -11.60 2.36
C ARG A 187 -15.75 -11.62 1.06
N LEU A 188 -15.31 -10.47 0.55
CA LEU A 188 -14.44 -10.43 -0.63
C LEU A 188 -13.07 -11.06 -0.34
N ILE A 189 -12.49 -10.78 0.84
CA ILE A 189 -11.21 -11.39 1.25
C ILE A 189 -11.34 -12.92 1.39
N GLU A 190 -12.39 -13.40 2.07
CA GLU A 190 -12.66 -14.84 2.24
C GLU A 190 -12.86 -15.55 0.89
N THR A 191 -13.54 -14.89 -0.05
CA THR A 191 -13.69 -15.39 -1.42
C THR A 191 -12.34 -15.51 -2.11
N ALA A 192 -11.49 -14.49 -2.03
CA ALA A 192 -10.14 -14.52 -2.60
C ALA A 192 -9.27 -15.62 -1.95
N VAL A 193 -9.36 -15.82 -0.63
CA VAL A 193 -8.67 -16.92 0.07
C VAL A 193 -9.07 -18.28 -0.50
N ALA A 194 -10.37 -18.53 -0.66
CA ALA A 194 -10.87 -19.80 -1.21
C ALA A 194 -10.39 -20.04 -2.64
N GLU A 195 -10.33 -18.98 -3.47
CA GLU A 195 -9.80 -19.08 -4.83
C GLU A 195 -8.31 -19.43 -4.84
N HIS A 196 -7.49 -18.82 -3.97
CA HIS A 196 -6.08 -19.15 -3.85
C HIS A 196 -5.85 -20.57 -3.33
N GLN A 197 -6.69 -21.09 -2.44
CA GLN A 197 -6.60 -22.47 -1.95
C GLN A 197 -6.98 -23.52 -3.00
N SER A 198 -7.76 -23.12 -4.01
CA SER A 198 -8.23 -24.02 -5.07
C SER A 198 -7.22 -24.25 -6.20
N ARG A 199 -6.10 -23.53 -6.21
CA ARG A 199 -5.06 -23.55 -7.25
C ARG A 199 -3.79 -24.23 -6.77
#